data_AF-A0A2T2RZB6-F1
#
_entry.id   AF-A0A2T2RZB6-F1
#
_cell.length_a   1.000
_cell.length_b   1.000
_cell.length_c   1.000
_cell.angle_alpha   90.00
_cell.angle_beta   90.00
_cell.angle_gamma   90.00
#
_symmetry.space_group_name_H-M   'P 1'
#
loop_
_entity.id
_entity.type
_entity.pdbx_description
1 polymer ?
#
loop_
_entity_poly.entity_id
_entity_poly.type
_entity_poly.pdbx_seq_one_letter_code
_entity_poly.pdbx_strand_id
1 'polypeptide(L)'
;MGITFVLVEAEPEQALSPLKQRLEQALPNTQAYTRQELIDKTQAYWQQRTGIGFILGLGATVGIIVGIVVVSQILYSAVVDRLKEFGTLKAIGAPERRIYRIIVEQALWMALLGYLPSLALCLGVAQWAYETQGILITITPGRALAILGVTAAMCVGSGLFAIQKVRRLDPANVFKA
;
A
#
# COMPACT_ATOMS: atom_id res chain seq x y z
N MET A 1 4.12 -13.40 -44.33
CA MET A 1 3.54 -12.20 -43.70
C MET A 1 2.21 -12.64 -43.10
N GLY A 2 2.25 -13.20 -41.88
CA GLY A 2 1.08 -13.84 -41.27
C GLY A 2 0.25 -12.81 -40.54
N ILE A 3 -1.06 -12.81 -40.79
CA ILE A 3 -2.00 -11.97 -40.02
C ILE A 3 -2.07 -12.57 -38.62
N THR A 4 -1.40 -11.96 -37.65
CA THR A 4 -1.31 -12.48 -36.28
C THR A 4 -2.56 -12.18 -35.46
N PHE A 5 -3.32 -11.12 -35.82
CA PHE A 5 -4.54 -10.72 -35.12
C PHE A 5 -5.56 -10.13 -36.10
N VAL A 6 -6.83 -10.49 -35.92
CA VAL A 6 -7.98 -9.91 -36.63
C VAL A 6 -8.93 -9.34 -35.58
N LEU A 7 -9.21 -8.04 -35.66
CA LEU A 7 -10.20 -7.39 -34.80
C LEU A 7 -11.58 -7.54 -35.43
N VAL A 8 -12.52 -8.04 -34.64
CA VAL A 8 -13.92 -8.17 -35.01
C VAL A 8 -14.74 -7.39 -34.00
N GLU A 9 -15.50 -6.41 -34.48
CA GLU A 9 -16.43 -5.63 -33.67
C GLU A 9 -17.81 -6.27 -33.74
N ALA A 10 -18.39 -6.58 -32.59
CA ALA A 10 -19.72 -7.17 -32.50
C ALA A 10 -20.79 -6.06 -32.52
N GLU A 11 -21.93 -6.30 -33.18
CA GLU A 11 -23.08 -5.40 -33.08
C GLU A 11 -23.58 -5.29 -31.63
N PRO A 12 -24.06 -4.10 -31.20
CA PRO A 12 -24.35 -3.79 -29.80
C PRO A 12 -25.41 -4.68 -29.12
N GLU A 13 -26.24 -5.40 -29.90
CA GLU A 13 -27.28 -6.31 -29.37
C GLU A 13 -26.85 -7.80 -29.30
N GLN A 14 -25.65 -8.15 -29.78
CA GLN A 14 -25.20 -9.55 -29.80
C GLN A 14 -24.40 -9.93 -28.55
N ALA A 15 -24.81 -11.02 -27.89
CA ALA A 15 -24.04 -11.60 -26.79
C ALA A 15 -22.68 -12.11 -27.28
N LEU A 16 -21.60 -11.72 -26.59
CA LEU A 16 -20.21 -12.02 -26.98
C LEU A 16 -19.85 -13.51 -26.91
N SER A 17 -20.46 -14.26 -25.99
CA SER A 17 -20.20 -15.69 -25.78
C SER A 17 -20.64 -16.58 -26.96
N PRO A 18 -21.87 -16.48 -27.49
CA PRO A 18 -22.27 -17.24 -28.68
C PRO A 18 -21.54 -16.79 -29.96
N LEU A 19 -21.17 -15.51 -30.06
CA LEU A 19 -20.35 -15.01 -31.19
C LEU A 19 -18.96 -15.66 -31.21
N LYS A 20 -18.31 -15.72 -30.05
CA LYS A 20 -17.01 -16.40 -29.87
C LYS A 20 -17.07 -17.86 -30.33
N GLN A 21 -18.10 -18.59 -29.88
CA GLN A 21 -18.26 -20.00 -30.21
C GLN A 21 -18.49 -20.23 -31.72
N ARG A 22 -19.26 -19.34 -32.37
CA ARG A 22 -19.44 -19.37 -33.84
C ARG A 22 -18.13 -19.08 -34.59
N LEU A 23 -17.34 -18.13 -34.11
CA LEU A 23 -16.05 -17.78 -34.72
C LEU A 23 -15.02 -18.91 -34.57
N GLU A 24 -14.96 -19.55 -33.41
CA GLU A 24 -14.08 -20.71 -33.17
C GLU A 24 -14.49 -21.93 -34.02
N GLN A 25 -15.79 -22.11 -34.29
CA GLN A 25 -16.29 -23.17 -35.19
C GLN A 25 -16.03 -22.85 -36.66
N ALA A 26 -16.14 -21.59 -37.08
CA ALA A 26 -15.94 -21.17 -38.47
C ALA A 26 -14.45 -21.09 -38.87
N LEU A 27 -13.56 -20.90 -37.91
CA LEU A 27 -12.11 -20.74 -38.13
C LEU A 27 -11.30 -21.79 -37.34
N PRO A 28 -11.24 -23.04 -37.83
CA PRO A 28 -10.39 -24.06 -37.21
C PRO A 28 -8.92 -23.57 -37.22
N ASN A 29 -8.28 -23.60 -36.05
CA ASN A 29 -6.95 -23.04 -35.71
C ASN A 29 -6.89 -21.58 -35.23
N THR A 30 -8.03 -20.91 -34.97
CA THR A 30 -8.01 -19.54 -34.39
C THR A 30 -8.66 -19.51 -33.01
N GLN A 31 -8.05 -18.78 -32.07
CA GLN A 31 -8.62 -18.55 -30.74
C GLN A 31 -9.25 -17.16 -30.70
N ALA A 32 -10.57 -17.10 -30.50
CA ALA A 32 -11.26 -15.84 -30.34
C ALA A 32 -11.23 -15.44 -28.86
N TYR A 33 -10.72 -14.24 -28.58
CA TYR A 33 -10.70 -13.69 -27.23
C TYR A 33 -11.64 -12.51 -27.16
N THR A 34 -12.45 -12.45 -26.12
CA THR A 34 -13.14 -11.20 -25.80
C THR A 34 -12.12 -10.15 -25.36
N ARG A 35 -12.49 -8.87 -25.44
CA ARG A 35 -11.62 -7.77 -24.97
C ARG A 35 -11.17 -7.98 -23.52
N GLN A 36 -12.05 -8.48 -22.65
CA GLN A 36 -11.74 -8.77 -21.25
C GLN A 36 -10.77 -9.94 -21.12
N GLU A 37 -11.03 -11.07 -21.78
CA GLU A 37 -10.14 -12.23 -21.75
C GLU A 37 -8.74 -11.92 -22.30
N LEU A 38 -8.64 -11.08 -23.33
CA LEU A 38 -7.35 -10.66 -23.88
C LEU A 38 -6.57 -9.81 -22.87
N ILE A 39 -7.24 -8.85 -22.21
CA ILE A 39 -6.64 -8.04 -21.14
C ILE A 39 -6.14 -8.94 -20.00
N ASP A 40 -6.97 -9.87 -19.55
CA ASP A 40 -6.62 -10.79 -18.44
C ASP A 40 -5.43 -11.68 -18.80
N LYS A 41 -5.42 -12.26 -20.02
CA LYS A 41 -4.28 -13.07 -20.49
C LYS A 41 -3.02 -12.24 -20.65
N THR A 42 -3.10 -11.02 -21.20
CA THR A 42 -1.94 -10.14 -21.32
C THR A 42 -1.40 -9.79 -19.94
N GLN A 43 -2.25 -9.40 -18.98
CA GLN A 43 -1.83 -9.12 -17.61
C GLN A 43 -1.18 -10.34 -16.93
N ALA A 44 -1.79 -11.52 -17.02
CA ALA A 44 -1.24 -12.75 -16.45
C ALA A 44 0.10 -13.13 -17.11
N TYR A 45 0.23 -12.97 -18.43
CA TYR A 45 1.47 -13.22 -19.15
C TYR A 45 2.60 -12.31 -18.68
N TRP A 46 2.34 -11.00 -18.54
CA TRP A 46 3.32 -10.04 -18.02
C TRP A 46 3.68 -10.30 -16.56
N GLN A 47 2.70 -10.63 -15.70
CA GLN A 47 2.96 -10.98 -14.30
C GLN A 47 3.83 -12.24 -14.16
N GLN A 48 3.56 -13.28 -14.95
CA GLN A 48 4.29 -14.55 -14.89
C GLN A 48 5.66 -14.49 -15.58
N ARG A 49 5.78 -13.78 -16.70
CA ARG A 49 7.04 -13.73 -17.48
C ARG A 49 8.06 -12.76 -16.89
N THR A 50 7.63 -11.61 -16.41
CA THR A 50 8.54 -10.55 -15.97
C THR A 50 8.75 -10.55 -14.47
N GLY A 51 7.88 -11.20 -13.67
CA GLY A 51 8.01 -11.25 -12.21
C GLY A 51 7.88 -9.88 -11.51
N ILE A 52 7.53 -8.83 -12.25
CA ILE A 52 7.43 -7.45 -11.75
C ILE A 52 6.47 -7.36 -10.56
N GLY A 53 5.31 -8.02 -10.66
CA GLY A 53 4.33 -8.05 -9.56
C GLY A 53 4.89 -8.65 -8.27
N PHE A 54 5.71 -9.71 -8.39
CA PHE A 54 6.35 -10.34 -7.24
C PHE A 54 7.40 -9.43 -6.61
N ILE A 55 8.31 -8.86 -7.41
CA ILE A 55 9.39 -7.98 -6.91
C ILE A 55 8.81 -6.73 -6.24
N LEU A 56 7.82 -6.08 -6.89
CA LEU A 56 7.14 -4.91 -6.31
C LEU A 56 6.38 -5.27 -5.04
N GLY A 57 5.70 -6.42 -5.00
CA GLY A 57 5.01 -6.90 -3.81
C GLY A 57 5.97 -7.20 -2.64
N LEU A 58 7.11 -7.83 -2.93
CA LEU A 58 8.15 -8.09 -1.93
C LEU A 58 8.76 -6.78 -1.42
N GLY A 59 9.09 -5.86 -2.32
CA GLY A 59 9.61 -4.53 -1.98
C GLY A 59 8.64 -3.72 -1.12
N ALA A 60 7.34 -3.74 -1.45
CA ALA A 60 6.30 -3.10 -0.65
C ALA A 60 6.22 -3.72 0.76
N THR A 61 6.27 -5.06 0.84
CA THR A 61 6.22 -5.78 2.12
C THR A 61 7.42 -5.42 3.01
N VAL A 62 8.64 -5.43 2.44
CA VAL A 62 9.85 -5.04 3.15
C VAL A 62 9.78 -3.57 3.58
N GLY A 63 9.30 -2.69 2.70
CA GLY A 63 9.10 -1.28 3.00
C GLY A 63 8.16 -1.05 4.19
N ILE A 64 7.05 -1.79 4.26
CA ILE A 64 6.13 -1.75 5.41
C ILE A 64 6.84 -2.20 6.69
N ILE A 65 7.59 -3.31 6.66
CA ILE A 65 8.31 -3.81 7.84
C ILE A 65 9.32 -2.78 8.34
N VAL A 66 10.15 -2.24 7.43
CA VAL A 66 11.14 -1.22 7.78
C VAL A 66 10.47 0.04 8.30
N GLY A 67 9.37 0.48 7.67
CA GLY A 67 8.56 1.61 8.13
C GLY A 67 8.02 1.42 9.54
N ILE A 68 7.49 0.23 9.85
CA ILE A 68 7.01 -0.12 11.20
C ILE A 68 8.13 0.04 12.22
N VAL A 69 9.32 -0.50 11.93
CA VAL A 69 10.48 -0.46 12.83
C VAL A 69 10.92 0.99 13.07
N VAL A 70 11.08 1.79 12.00
CA VAL A 70 11.53 3.18 12.10
C VAL A 70 10.54 4.02 12.90
N VAL A 71 9.24 3.94 12.59
CA VAL A 71 8.21 4.68 13.32
C VAL A 71 8.13 4.26 14.78
N SER A 72 8.23 2.94 15.06
CA SER A 72 8.25 2.43 16.43
C SER A 72 9.43 2.99 17.22
N GLN A 73 10.61 3.08 16.59
CA GLN A 73 11.81 3.61 17.22
C GLN A 73 11.70 5.12 17.52
N ILE A 74 11.17 5.89 16.57
CA ILE A 74 10.96 7.34 16.74
C ILE A 74 9.96 7.59 17.88
N LEU A 75 8.81 6.92 17.87
CA LEU A 75 7.80 7.08 18.91
C LEU A 75 8.30 6.58 20.28
N TYR A 76 9.05 5.49 20.30
CA TYR A 76 9.71 5.00 21.51
C TYR A 76 10.62 6.07 22.11
N SER A 77 11.51 6.67 21.31
CA SER A 77 12.40 7.74 21.76
C SER A 77 11.61 8.94 22.31
N ALA A 78 10.59 9.38 21.56
CA ALA A 78 9.75 10.51 21.96
C ALA A 78 9.00 10.27 23.29
N VAL A 79 8.58 9.03 23.55
CA VAL A 79 7.96 8.65 24.82
C VAL A 79 8.98 8.65 25.95
N VAL A 80 10.16 8.07 25.73
CA VAL A 80 11.24 8.00 26.72
C VAL A 80 11.68 9.38 27.18
N ASP A 81 11.85 10.32 26.24
CA ASP A 81 12.26 11.70 26.54
C ASP A 81 11.24 12.43 27.43
N ARG A 82 9.96 12.07 27.34
CA ARG A 82 8.86 12.67 28.12
C ARG A 82 8.38 11.80 29.28
N LEU A 83 9.07 10.71 29.62
CA LEU A 83 8.65 9.81 30.70
C LEU A 83 8.46 10.51 32.04
N LYS A 84 9.31 11.48 32.38
CA LYS A 84 9.19 12.26 33.63
C LYS A 84 7.91 13.12 33.66
N GLU A 85 7.55 13.71 32.53
CA GLU A 85 6.31 14.48 32.37
C GLU A 85 5.09 13.57 32.51
N PHE A 86 5.10 12.41 31.85
CA PHE A 86 4.03 11.41 31.97
C PHE A 86 3.92 10.83 33.38
N GLY A 87 5.04 10.61 34.07
CA GLY A 87 5.09 10.18 35.47
C GLY A 87 4.45 11.20 36.41
N THR A 88 4.73 12.49 36.19
CA THR A 88 4.13 13.60 36.95
C THR A 88 2.63 13.70 36.68
N LEU A 89 2.21 13.59 35.42
CA LEU A 89 0.81 13.60 35.02
C LEU A 89 0.03 12.44 35.68
N LYS A 90 0.66 11.25 35.73
CA LYS A 90 0.09 10.06 36.37
C LYS A 90 0.01 10.23 37.89
N ALA A 91 0.99 10.89 38.52
CA ALA A 91 0.96 11.20 39.95
C ALA A 91 -0.17 12.18 40.33
N ILE A 92 -0.57 13.07 39.43
CA ILE A 92 -1.72 13.99 39.60
C ILE A 92 -3.06 13.28 39.28
N GLY A 93 -3.03 12.00 38.89
CA GLY A 93 -4.23 11.18 38.65
C GLY A 93 -4.71 11.15 37.19
N ALA A 94 -3.87 11.54 36.22
CA ALA A 94 -4.27 11.49 34.82
C ALA A 94 -4.50 10.05 34.32
N PRO A 95 -5.57 9.81 33.54
CA PRO A 95 -5.89 8.47 33.03
C PRO A 95 -4.91 8.02 31.94
N GLU A 96 -4.57 6.73 31.92
CA GLU A 96 -3.64 6.15 30.92
C GLU A 96 -4.08 6.43 29.47
N ARG A 97 -5.39 6.51 29.23
CA ARG A 97 -6.00 6.85 27.93
C ARG A 97 -5.50 8.18 27.34
N ARG A 98 -5.12 9.15 28.18
CA ARG A 98 -4.61 10.45 27.71
C ARG A 98 -3.26 10.30 27.03
N ILE A 99 -2.40 9.42 27.55
CA ILE A 99 -1.08 9.13 26.98
C ILE A 99 -1.25 8.42 25.63
N TYR A 100 -2.13 7.42 25.56
CA TYR A 100 -2.46 6.76 24.30
C TYR A 100 -3.00 7.75 23.26
N ARG A 101 -3.86 8.70 23.65
CA ARG A 101 -4.40 9.70 22.72
C ARG A 101 -3.32 10.60 22.13
N ILE A 102 -2.38 11.08 22.94
CA ILE A 102 -1.26 11.91 22.48
C ILE A 102 -0.43 11.16 21.44
N ILE A 103 -0.16 9.88 21.69
CA ILE A 103 0.69 9.07 20.80
C ILE A 103 -0.04 8.73 19.49
N VAL A 104 -1.35 8.47 19.56
CA VAL A 104 -2.18 8.30 18.35
C VAL A 104 -2.21 9.60 17.54
N GLU A 105 -2.37 10.76 18.18
CA GLU A 105 -2.31 12.06 17.50
C GLU A 105 -0.95 12.27 16.83
N GLN A 106 0.17 11.97 17.50
CA GLN A 106 1.51 12.03 16.91
C GLN A 106 1.67 11.07 15.72
N ALA A 107 1.18 9.84 15.84
CA ALA A 107 1.24 8.85 14.77
C ALA A 107 0.43 9.27 13.54
N LEU A 108 -0.74 9.89 13.74
CA LEU A 108 -1.56 10.43 12.66
C LEU A 108 -0.86 11.60 11.95
N TRP A 109 -0.23 12.49 12.70
CA TRP A 109 0.57 13.57 12.11
C TRP A 109 1.75 13.04 11.30
N MET A 110 2.45 12.02 11.79
CA MET A 110 3.52 11.36 11.04
C MET A 110 3.00 10.72 9.75
N ALA A 111 1.84 10.05 9.81
CA ALA A 111 1.22 9.44 8.63
C ALA A 111 0.85 10.49 7.57
N LEU A 112 0.20 11.59 7.98
CA LEU A 112 -0.19 12.68 7.08
C LEU A 112 1.03 13.37 6.46
N LEU A 113 1.99 13.78 7.28
CA LEU A 113 3.17 14.51 6.84
C LEU A 113 4.13 13.64 6.03
N GLY A 114 4.16 12.32 6.24
CA GLY A 114 4.92 11.39 5.40
C GLY A 114 4.21 11.07 4.08
N TYR A 115 2.87 10.96 4.11
CA TYR A 115 2.09 10.59 2.93
C TYR A 115 2.04 11.70 1.87
N LEU A 116 1.84 12.96 2.28
CA LEU A 116 1.76 14.11 1.36
C LEU A 116 2.97 14.21 0.39
N PRO A 117 4.23 14.27 0.86
CA PRO A 117 5.39 14.32 -0.03
C PRO A 117 5.60 13.02 -0.79
N SER A 118 5.25 11.87 -0.20
CA SER A 118 5.32 10.57 -0.89
C SER A 118 4.38 10.51 -2.08
N LEU A 119 3.15 11.02 -1.94
CA LEU A 119 2.17 11.08 -3.02
C LEU A 119 2.65 12.03 -4.13
N ALA A 120 3.17 13.20 -3.78
CA ALA A 120 3.74 14.14 -4.74
C ALA A 120 4.90 13.51 -5.54
N LEU A 121 5.81 12.82 -4.84
CA LEU A 121 6.92 12.09 -5.48
C LEU A 121 6.42 10.97 -6.39
N CYS A 122 5.40 10.22 -5.95
CA CYS A 122 4.81 9.14 -6.73
C CYS A 122 4.17 9.65 -8.03
N LEU A 123 3.45 10.77 -7.97
CA LEU A 123 2.90 11.43 -9.15
C LEU A 123 4.01 11.92 -10.10
N GLY A 124 5.09 12.50 -9.57
CA GLY A 124 6.24 12.94 -10.36
C GLY A 124 6.93 11.77 -11.08
N VAL A 125 7.15 10.65 -10.39
CA VAL A 125 7.73 9.44 -10.99
C VAL A 125 6.78 8.83 -12.02
N ALA A 126 5.47 8.85 -11.78
CA ALA A 126 4.48 8.35 -12.74
C ALA A 126 4.50 9.15 -14.04
N GLN A 127 4.59 10.49 -13.95
CA GLN A 127 4.68 11.34 -15.13
C GLN A 127 6.01 11.13 -15.88
N TRP A 128 7.12 11.03 -15.15
CA TRP A 128 8.43 10.77 -15.75
C TRP A 128 8.49 9.41 -16.48
N ALA A 129 7.89 8.37 -15.89
CA ALA A 129 7.79 7.04 -16.51
C ALA A 129 6.90 7.06 -17.76
N TYR A 130 5.84 7.87 -17.76
CA TYR A 130 4.98 8.06 -18.93
C TYR A 130 5.73 8.72 -20.08
N GLU A 131 6.47 9.80 -19.82
CA GLU A 131 7.25 10.52 -20.85
C GLU A 131 8.39 9.67 -21.43
N THR A 132 9.05 8.85 -20.61
CA THR A 132 10.25 8.10 -21.03
C THR A 132 9.93 6.74 -21.64
N GLN A 133 8.95 6.02 -21.08
CA GLN A 133 8.69 4.60 -21.39
C GLN A 133 7.26 4.35 -21.89
N GLY A 134 6.39 5.37 -21.92
CA GLY A 134 4.98 5.22 -22.30
C GLY A 134 4.15 4.37 -21.33
N ILE A 135 4.68 4.10 -20.13
CA ILE A 135 3.99 3.29 -19.12
C ILE A 135 2.97 4.16 -18.40
N LEU A 136 1.69 3.88 -18.62
CA LEU A 136 0.60 4.59 -17.95
C LEU A 136 0.35 4.03 -16.54
N ILE A 137 0.88 4.70 -15.52
CA ILE A 137 0.63 4.36 -14.11
C ILE A 137 -0.64 5.07 -13.64
N THR A 138 -1.76 4.36 -13.64
CA THR A 138 -3.05 4.90 -13.18
C THR A 138 -3.13 4.92 -11.64
N ILE A 139 -2.99 6.11 -11.05
CA ILE A 139 -3.21 6.36 -9.62
C ILE A 139 -4.67 6.79 -9.42
N THR A 140 -5.54 5.83 -9.10
CA THR A 140 -6.95 6.11 -8.81
C THR A 140 -7.10 6.69 -7.40
N PRO A 141 -7.98 7.69 -7.17
CA PRO A 141 -8.22 8.25 -5.84
C PRO A 141 -8.56 7.20 -4.78
N GLY A 142 -9.31 6.16 -5.14
CA GLY A 142 -9.62 5.04 -4.24
C GLY A 142 -8.39 4.26 -3.78
N ARG A 143 -7.41 4.02 -4.67
CA ARG A 143 -6.15 3.35 -4.31
C ARG A 143 -5.28 4.26 -3.43
N ALA A 144 -5.25 5.56 -3.75
CA ALA A 144 -4.52 6.54 -2.95
C ALA A 144 -5.05 6.59 -1.51
N LEU A 145 -6.38 6.64 -1.33
CA LEU A 145 -7.03 6.59 -0.01
C LEU A 145 -6.78 5.28 0.72
N ALA A 146 -6.82 4.14 0.01
CA ALA A 146 -6.49 2.84 0.61
C ALA A 146 -5.06 2.82 1.15
N ILE A 147 -4.08 3.34 0.41
CA ILE A 147 -2.68 3.42 0.85
C ILE A 147 -2.55 4.36 2.06
N LEU A 148 -3.24 5.51 2.06
CA LEU A 148 -3.27 6.40 3.23
C LEU A 148 -3.82 5.68 4.46
N GLY A 149 -4.89 4.90 4.31
CA GLY A 149 -5.46 4.08 5.37
C GLY A 149 -4.48 3.04 5.90
N VAL A 150 -3.76 2.34 5.02
CA VAL A 150 -2.71 1.39 5.41
C VAL A 150 -1.57 2.08 6.15
N THR A 151 -1.10 3.24 5.67
CA THR A 151 -0.04 4.03 6.32
C THR A 151 -0.49 4.50 7.70
N ALA A 152 -1.71 5.02 7.83
CA ALA A 152 -2.25 5.43 9.13
C ALA A 152 -2.37 4.25 10.10
N ALA A 153 -2.89 3.11 9.64
CA ALA A 153 -2.98 1.90 10.45
C ALA A 153 -1.59 1.40 10.88
N MET A 154 -0.61 1.45 9.98
CA MET A 154 0.78 1.10 10.25
C MET A 154 1.38 2.01 11.33
N CYS A 155 1.27 3.34 11.18
CA CYS A 155 1.83 4.31 12.13
C CYS A 155 1.19 4.18 13.52
N VAL A 156 -0.14 4.05 13.58
CA VAL A 156 -0.88 3.88 14.84
C VAL A 156 -0.51 2.53 15.49
N GLY A 157 -0.46 1.45 14.71
CA GLY A 157 -0.05 0.13 15.19
C GLY A 157 1.37 0.14 15.79
N SER A 158 2.32 0.76 15.10
CA SER A 158 3.69 0.95 15.59
C SER A 158 3.75 1.78 16.88
N GLY A 159 2.97 2.85 16.98
CA GLY A 159 2.92 3.68 18.19
C GLY A 159 2.38 2.93 19.41
N LEU A 160 1.31 2.14 19.21
CA LEU A 160 0.77 1.28 20.26
C LEU A 160 1.80 0.21 20.68
N PHE A 161 2.50 -0.39 19.72
CA PHE A 161 3.56 -1.36 19.98
C PHE A 161 4.73 -0.76 20.77
N ALA A 162 5.17 0.46 20.43
CA ALA A 162 6.22 1.18 21.13
C ALA A 162 5.88 1.38 22.62
N ILE A 163 4.65 1.78 22.94
CA ILE A 163 4.18 1.94 24.33
C ILE A 163 4.20 0.61 25.09
N GLN A 164 3.71 -0.47 24.46
CA GLN A 164 3.73 -1.80 25.10
C GLN A 164 5.16 -2.22 25.43
N LYS A 165 6.12 -1.93 24.56
CA LYS A 165 7.54 -2.19 24.78
C LYS A 165 8.11 -1.34 25.93
N VAL A 166 7.79 -0.04 26.00
CA VAL A 166 8.18 0.83 27.12
C VAL A 166 7.61 0.33 28.45
N ARG A 167 6.34 -0.08 28.49
CA ARG A 167 5.71 -0.60 29.73
C ARG A 167 6.30 -1.94 30.19
N ARG A 168 6.79 -2.77 29.26
CA ARG A 168 7.47 -4.05 29.56
C ARG A 168 8.93 -3.85 29.98
N LEU A 169 9.57 -2.76 29.57
CA LEU A 169 10.89 -2.36 30.04
C LEU A 169 10.71 -1.69 31.40
N ASP A 170 10.70 -2.55 32.41
CA ASP A 170 10.46 -2.34 33.84
C ASP A 170 10.55 -0.90 34.39
N PRO A 171 9.45 -0.39 35.01
CA PRO A 171 9.50 0.73 35.95
C PRO A 171 10.32 0.41 37.22
N ALA A 172 10.84 -0.81 37.38
CA ALA A 172 11.69 -1.23 38.49
C ALA A 172 13.19 -0.89 38.33
N ASN A 173 13.68 -0.60 37.12
CA ASN A 173 15.10 -0.30 36.89
C ASN A 173 15.47 1.19 37.07
N VAL A 174 14.49 2.08 37.12
CA VAL A 174 14.73 3.53 37.33
C VAL A 174 14.94 3.89 38.81
N PHE A 175 14.58 3.01 39.75
CA PHE A 175 14.75 3.24 41.19
C PHE A 175 16.00 2.60 41.81
N LYS A 176 16.99 2.18 40.99
CA LYS A 176 18.23 1.52 41.46
C LYS A 176 19.53 2.26 41.15
N ALA A 177 19.49 3.57 40.88
CA ALA A 177 20.69 4.41 40.78
C ALA A 177 20.60 5.58 41.76
#